data_AF-A0A956BRM8-F1
#
_entry.id   AF-A0A956BRM8-F1
#
_cell.length_a   1.000
_cell.length_b   1.000
_cell.length_c   1.000
_cell.angle_alpha   90.00
_cell.angle_beta   90.00
_cell.angle_gamma   90.00
#
_symmetry.space_group_name_H-M   'P 1'
#
loop_
_entity.id
_entity.type
_entity.pdbx_description
1 polymer ?
#
loop_
_entity_poly.entity_id
_entity_poly.type
_entity_poly.pdbx_seq_one_letter_code
_entity_poly.pdbx_strand_id
1 'polypeptide(L)'
;QEVVVRLGGADAADIRRALRDAVLASPWTTPESEPQVLRDPVDPDLWQVRGRLLSASFASSFQGQLLERAEAQLAALQARSRRTRETSPGFEESPAGVPTTKHAKLDKAEKSDKADKHDKTDKTDKPKAP
;
A
#
# COMPACT_ATOMS: atom_id res chain seq x y z
N GLN A 1 10.24 19.53 5.35
CA GLN A 1 8.99 20.23 5.71
C GLN A 1 8.13 19.29 6.53
N GLU A 2 7.49 19.82 7.55
CA GLU A 2 6.55 19.08 8.39
C GLU A 2 5.20 19.80 8.37
N VAL A 3 4.11 19.05 8.24
CA VAL A 3 2.75 19.59 8.21
C VAL A 3 1.88 18.70 9.09
N VAL A 4 1.09 19.31 9.95
CA VAL A 4 0.07 18.61 10.76
C VAL A 4 -1.28 18.84 10.10
N VAL A 5 -2.02 17.75 9.87
CA VAL A 5 -3.36 17.78 9.28
C VAL A 5 -4.32 16.98 10.16
N ARG A 6 -5.60 17.37 10.14
CA ARG A 6 -6.66 16.64 10.82
C ARG A 6 -7.52 15.91 9.79
N LEU A 7 -7.50 14.58 9.85
CA LEU A 7 -8.23 13.68 8.95
C LEU A 7 -8.79 12.51 9.77
N GLY A 8 -10.12 12.36 9.73
CA GLY A 8 -10.85 11.31 10.43
C GLY A 8 -11.93 10.68 9.54
N GLY A 9 -12.64 9.69 10.07
CA GLY A 9 -13.79 9.07 9.38
C GLY A 9 -13.45 8.06 8.27
N ALA A 10 -12.16 7.80 8.01
CA ALA A 10 -11.67 6.73 7.16
C ALA A 10 -10.73 5.81 7.94
N ASP A 11 -10.42 4.64 7.40
CA ASP A 11 -9.46 3.75 8.03
C ASP A 11 -8.04 4.35 7.99
N ALA A 12 -7.23 3.99 8.99
CA ALA A 12 -5.90 4.56 9.15
C ALA A 12 -4.93 4.16 8.02
N ALA A 13 -5.16 3.04 7.33
CA ALA A 13 -4.30 2.60 6.24
C ALA A 13 -4.57 3.45 4.98
N ASP A 14 -5.84 3.71 4.68
CA ASP A 14 -6.30 4.57 3.60
C ASP A 14 -5.86 6.02 3.82
N ILE A 15 -5.96 6.55 5.04
CA ILE A 15 -5.45 7.90 5.36
C ILE A 15 -3.94 7.97 5.15
N ARG A 16 -3.17 7.00 5.66
CA ARG A 16 -1.71 6.95 5.42
C ARG A 16 -1.38 6.91 3.93
N ARG A 17 -2.09 6.08 3.17
CA ARG A 17 -1.90 5.93 1.74
C ARG A 17 -2.21 7.24 1.02
N ALA A 18 -3.37 7.84 1.27
CA ALA A 18 -3.79 9.10 0.66
C ALA A 18 -2.80 10.23 0.94
N LEU A 19 -2.28 10.35 2.18
CA LEU A 19 -1.27 11.34 2.53
C LEU A 19 0.06 11.10 1.82
N ARG A 20 0.52 9.85 1.75
CA ARG A 20 1.75 9.51 1.00
C ARG A 20 1.60 9.83 -0.49
N ASP A 21 0.48 9.42 -1.09
CA ASP A 21 0.19 9.66 -2.50
C ASP A 21 0.09 11.16 -2.79
N ALA A 22 -0.51 11.95 -1.90
CA ALA A 22 -0.58 13.40 -2.02
C ALA A 22 0.80 14.08 -1.96
N VAL A 23 1.72 13.57 -1.12
CA VAL A 23 3.10 14.05 -1.09
C VAL A 23 3.83 13.68 -2.37
N LEU A 24 3.75 12.43 -2.82
CA LEU A 24 4.44 11.97 -4.03
C LEU A 24 3.93 12.67 -5.31
N ALA A 25 2.65 13.04 -5.35
CA ALA A 25 2.06 13.79 -6.44
C ALA A 25 2.35 15.31 -6.40
N SER A 26 3.02 15.80 -5.35
CA SER A 26 3.30 17.23 -5.21
C SER A 26 4.44 17.66 -6.14
N PRO A 27 4.27 18.76 -6.91
CA PRO A 27 5.32 19.28 -7.79
C PRO A 27 6.49 19.92 -7.03
N TRP A 28 6.37 20.09 -5.72
CA TRP A 28 7.35 20.81 -4.89
C TRP A 28 8.20 19.90 -3.99
N THR A 29 8.02 18.59 -4.09
CA THR A 29 8.73 17.60 -3.28
C THR A 29 9.72 16.81 -4.12
N THR A 30 10.81 16.37 -3.49
CA THR A 30 11.79 15.50 -4.16
C THR A 30 11.23 14.08 -4.28
N PRO A 31 11.07 13.51 -5.49
CA PRO A 31 10.50 12.16 -5.66
C PRO A 31 11.33 11.06 -5.01
N GLU A 32 12.66 11.26 -4.95
CA GLU A 32 13.65 10.34 -4.38
C GLU A 32 13.57 10.23 -2.83
N SER A 33 12.79 11.10 -2.17
CA SER A 33 12.69 11.12 -0.71
C SER A 33 11.38 10.48 -0.25
N GLU A 34 11.50 9.38 0.52
CA GLU A 34 10.33 8.70 1.05
C GLU A 34 9.60 9.59 2.09
N PRO A 35 8.28 9.84 1.91
CA PRO A 35 7.51 10.63 2.86
C PRO A 35 7.19 9.86 4.14
N GLN A 36 7.37 10.50 5.29
CA GLN A 36 6.95 9.94 6.58
C GLN A 36 5.55 10.44 6.93
N VAL A 37 4.68 9.52 7.32
CA VAL A 37 3.33 9.83 7.80
C VAL A 37 3.15 9.14 9.14
N LEU A 38 2.98 9.95 10.18
CA LEU A 38 2.79 9.51 11.55
C LEU A 38 1.39 9.90 12.01
N ARG A 39 0.75 9.00 12.76
CA ARG A 39 -0.53 9.27 13.42
C ARG A 39 -0.23 9.67 14.85
N ASP A 40 -0.90 10.69 15.36
CA ASP A 40 -0.80 11.04 16.77
C ASP A 40 -1.38 9.91 17.64
N PRO A 41 -0.68 9.47 18.70
CA PRO A 41 -1.12 8.37 19.56
C PRO A 41 -2.24 8.77 20.53
N VAL A 42 -2.41 10.07 20.80
CA VAL A 42 -3.41 10.63 21.71
C VAL A 42 -4.66 11.06 20.94
N ASP A 43 -4.47 11.67 19.77
CA ASP A 43 -5.54 12.13 18.90
C ASP A 43 -5.57 11.34 17.58
N PRO A 44 -6.48 10.36 17.42
CA PRO A 44 -6.54 9.51 16.24
C PRO A 44 -6.85 10.27 14.94
N ASP A 45 -7.34 11.50 15.00
CA ASP A 45 -7.63 12.30 13.81
C ASP A 45 -6.47 13.22 13.44
N LEU A 46 -5.42 13.34 14.26
CA LEU A 46 -4.23 14.13 13.95
C LEU A 46 -3.15 13.29 13.27
N TRP A 47 -2.62 13.86 12.19
CA TRP A 47 -1.60 13.24 11.35
C TRP A 47 -0.47 14.22 11.07
N GLN A 48 0.77 13.74 11.23
CA GLN A 48 1.98 14.48 10.95
C GLN A 48 2.62 13.93 9.67
N VAL A 49 2.84 14.82 8.70
CA VAL A 49 3.41 14.49 7.39
C VAL A 49 4.75 15.18 7.25
N ARG A 50 5.78 14.41 6.92
CA ARG A 50 7.14 14.90 6.71
C ARG A 50 7.58 14.57 5.30
N GLY A 51 7.87 15.62 4.53
CA GLY A 51 8.32 15.53 3.14
C GLY A 51 9.53 16.43 2.89
N ARG A 52 10.36 16.05 1.92
CA ARG A 52 11.49 16.88 1.48
C ARG A 52 11.04 17.79 0.34
N LEU A 53 11.07 19.09 0.58
CA LEU A 53 10.75 20.10 -0.43
C LEU A 53 11.97 20.40 -1.31
N LEU A 54 11.72 20.77 -2.56
CA LEU A 54 12.71 21.28 -3.50
C LEU A 54 13.27 22.64 -3.05
N SER A 55 12.43 23.46 -2.39
CA SER A 55 12.81 24.76 -1.81
C SER A 55 11.90 25.09 -0.62
N ALA A 56 12.44 25.78 0.38
CA ALA A 56 11.68 26.24 1.54
C ALA A 56 10.54 27.22 1.15
N SER A 57 10.70 27.97 0.05
CA SER A 57 9.68 28.92 -0.43
C SER A 57 8.37 28.26 -0.86
N PHE A 58 8.36 26.95 -1.11
CA PHE A 58 7.16 26.20 -1.48
C PHE A 58 6.35 25.69 -0.29
N ALA A 59 6.77 25.95 0.96
CA ALA A 59 6.13 25.41 2.15
C ALA A 59 4.63 25.76 2.23
N SER A 60 4.26 27.01 1.99
CA SER A 60 2.85 27.45 2.04
C SER A 60 2.00 26.80 0.95
N SER A 61 2.52 26.73 -0.28
CA SER A 61 1.81 26.08 -1.39
C SER A 61 1.65 24.58 -1.16
N PHE A 62 2.70 23.92 -0.65
CA PHE A 62 2.67 22.52 -0.27
C PHE A 62 1.61 22.23 0.80
N GLN A 63 1.61 23.01 1.89
CA GLN A 63 0.63 22.85 2.96
C GLN A 63 -0.81 23.02 2.44
N GLY A 64 -1.06 24.04 1.60
CA GLY A 64 -2.38 24.28 1.03
C GLY A 64 -2.90 23.12 0.19
N GLN A 65 -2.07 22.57 -0.71
CA GLN A 65 -2.51 21.49 -1.61
C GLN A 65 -2.45 20.09 -0.98
N LEU A 66 -1.68 19.90 0.09
CA LEU A 66 -1.54 18.58 0.71
C LEU A 66 -2.89 18.07 1.23
N LEU A 67 -3.63 18.91 1.96
CA LEU A 67 -4.93 18.54 2.53
C LEU A 67 -5.94 18.27 1.41
N GLU A 68 -6.07 19.19 0.46
CA GLU A 68 -7.00 19.07 -0.67
C GLU A 68 -6.77 17.77 -1.46
N ARG A 69 -5.52 17.44 -1.78
CA ARG A 69 -5.19 16.19 -2.49
C ARG A 69 -5.50 14.96 -1.64
N ALA A 70 -5.18 14.97 -0.35
CA ALA A 70 -5.42 13.83 0.52
C ALA A 70 -6.93 13.53 0.64
N GLU A 71 -7.75 14.57 0.79
CA GLU A 71 -9.22 14.45 0.82
C GLU A 71 -9.77 13.91 -0.51
N ALA A 72 -9.27 14.42 -1.64
CA ALA A 72 -9.66 13.92 -2.97
C ALA A 72 -9.31 12.43 -3.16
N GLN A 73 -8.13 12.00 -2.71
CA GLN A 73 -7.73 10.58 -2.75
C GLN A 73 -8.62 9.71 -1.84
N LEU A 74 -8.92 10.16 -0.62
CA LEU A 74 -9.80 9.45 0.30
C LEU A 74 -11.22 9.31 -0.27
N ALA A 75 -11.77 10.37 -0.84
CA ALA A 75 -13.08 10.33 -1.50
C ALA A 75 -13.08 9.31 -2.66
N ALA A 76 -12.01 9.28 -3.46
CA ALA A 76 -11.87 8.32 -4.55
C ALA A 76 -11.78 6.87 -4.07
N LEU A 77 -11.06 6.60 -2.97
CA LEU A 77 -10.97 5.28 -2.34
C LEU A 77 -12.34 4.82 -1.84
N GLN A 78 -13.05 5.67 -1.10
CA GLN A 78 -14.38 5.36 -0.58
C GLN A 78 -15.39 5.09 -1.70
N ALA A 79 -15.35 5.86 -2.78
CA ALA A 79 -16.21 5.66 -3.95
C ALA A 79 -15.94 4.32 -4.66
N ARG A 80 -14.69 3.86 -4.68
CA ARG A 80 -14.33 2.53 -5.21
C ARG A 80 -14.89 1.42 -4.32
N SER A 81 -14.72 1.54 -3.01
CA SER A 81 -15.22 0.54 -2.05
C SER A 81 -16.75 0.37 -2.10
N ARG A 82 -17.50 1.46 -2.33
CA ARG A 82 -18.96 1.40 -2.52
C ARG A 82 -19.33 0.60 -3.77
N ARG A 83 -18.70 0.87 -4.92
CA ARG A 83 -18.96 0.15 -6.18
C ARG A 83 -18.65 -1.33 -6.12
N THR A 84 -17.58 -1.73 -5.41
CA THR A 84 -17.23 -3.14 -5.23
C THR A 84 -18.29 -3.89 -4.41
N ARG A 85 -18.97 -3.22 -3.47
CA ARG A 85 -20.02 -3.84 -2.65
C ARG A 85 -21.35 -4.00 -3.40
N GLU A 86 -21.61 -3.18 -4.41
CA GLU A 86 -22.83 -3.25 -5.23
C GLU A 86 -22.73 -4.31 -6.35
N THR A 87 -21.55 -4.89 -6.59
CA THR A 87 -21.30 -5.91 -7.62
C THR A 87 -21.04 -7.31 -7.04
N SER A 88 -21.70 -7.68 -5.93
CA SER A 88 -21.86 -9.11 -5.63
C SER A 88 -22.74 -9.74 -6.72
N PRO A 89 -22.21 -10.66 -7.55
CA PRO A 89 -23.02 -11.32 -8.57
C PRO A 89 -24.00 -12.24 -7.85
N GLY A 90 -25.29 -11.97 -8.01
CA GLY A 90 -26.32 -12.96 -7.73
C GLY A 90 -26.04 -14.19 -8.57
N PHE A 91 -25.77 -15.31 -7.90
CA PHE A 91 -25.95 -16.64 -8.48
C PHE A 91 -27.45 -16.83 -8.75
N GLU A 92 -27.78 -17.24 -9.98
CA GLU A 92 -29.05 -17.73 -10.57
C GLU A 92 -29.19 -17.03 -11.94
N GLU A 93 -29.19 -17.68 -13.09
CA GLU A 93 -29.60 -19.03 -13.46
C GLU A 93 -28.97 -19.36 -14.84
N SER A 94 -28.43 -20.56 -15.03
CA SER A 94 -28.14 -21.10 -16.38
C SER A 94 -29.45 -21.43 -17.09
N PRO A 95 -29.52 -21.35 -18.43
CA PRO A 95 -29.54 -22.65 -19.11
C PRO A 95 -28.77 -22.71 -20.45
N ALA A 96 -28.15 -23.88 -20.62
CA ALA A 96 -28.09 -24.69 -21.83
C ALA A 96 -27.10 -24.39 -22.96
N GLY A 97 -26.22 -25.39 -23.18
CA GLY A 97 -25.65 -25.81 -24.46
C GLY A 97 -24.13 -25.66 -24.53
N VAL A 98 -23.29 -26.68 -24.70
CA VAL A 98 -23.42 -28.11 -25.00
C VAL A 98 -22.06 -28.76 -24.64
N PRO A 99 -22.01 -30.08 -24.40
CA PRO A 99 -20.85 -30.77 -23.84
C PRO A 99 -19.90 -31.26 -24.94
N THR A 100 -18.59 -31.33 -24.66
CA THR A 100 -17.77 -32.34 -25.35
C THR A 100 -16.62 -32.86 -24.48
N THR A 101 -16.68 -34.18 -24.29
CA THR A 101 -15.59 -35.17 -24.17
C THR A 101 -14.43 -34.93 -23.21
N LYS A 102 -14.54 -35.60 -22.05
CA LYS A 102 -13.62 -36.65 -21.56
C LYS A 102 -12.16 -36.56 -22.03
N HIS A 103 -11.25 -36.31 -21.10
CA HIS A 103 -10.04 -37.13 -21.00
C HIS A 103 -9.77 -37.55 -19.55
N ALA A 104 -9.26 -38.77 -19.46
CA ALA A 104 -9.35 -39.69 -18.34
C ALA A 104 -8.49 -39.30 -17.13
N LYS A 105 -9.00 -39.70 -15.97
CA LYS A 105 -8.24 -39.91 -14.75
C LYS A 105 -7.47 -41.22 -14.88
N LEU A 106 -6.14 -41.21 -14.72
CA LEU A 106 -5.45 -42.25 -13.99
C LEU A 106 -4.06 -41.78 -13.54
N ASP A 107 -3.90 -41.78 -12.23
CA ASP A 107 -2.68 -41.72 -11.44
C ASP A 107 -1.53 -42.58 -12.01
N LYS A 108 -0.27 -42.14 -11.82
CA LYS A 108 0.75 -42.81 -10.97
C LYS A 108 2.20 -42.42 -11.33
N ALA A 109 2.98 -42.22 -10.25
CA ALA A 109 4.45 -42.19 -10.15
C ALA A 109 5.15 -40.97 -10.79
N GLU A 110 6.28 -40.45 -10.33
CA GLU A 110 7.26 -40.93 -9.37
C GLU A 110 8.07 -39.72 -8.85
N LYS A 111 8.62 -39.93 -7.65
CA LYS A 111 9.57 -39.13 -6.89
C LYS A 111 10.71 -38.52 -7.75
N SER A 112 11.01 -37.24 -7.55
CA SER A 112 12.36 -36.71 -7.76
C SER A 112 12.64 -35.60 -6.75
N ASP A 113 13.37 -36.06 -5.75
CA ASP A 113 14.09 -35.33 -4.72
C ASP A 113 15.16 -34.45 -5.37
N LYS A 114 15.13 -33.13 -5.15
CA LYS A 114 16.37 -32.37 -4.99
C LYS A 114 16.12 -31.04 -4.28
N ALA A 115 16.41 -31.05 -2.99
CA ALA A 115 16.56 -29.85 -2.19
C ALA A 115 17.76 -29.03 -2.71
N ASP A 116 17.48 -27.81 -3.14
CA ASP A 116 18.47 -26.78 -3.40
C ASP A 116 18.95 -26.22 -2.05
N LYS A 117 20.08 -26.74 -1.56
CA LYS A 117 20.83 -26.14 -0.44
C LYS A 117 22.11 -25.53 -0.99
N HIS A 118 21.98 -24.32 -1.49
CA HIS A 118 23.07 -23.36 -1.54
C HIS A 118 23.09 -22.63 -0.19
N ASP A 119 24.00 -23.02 0.72
CA ASP A 119 24.55 -22.04 1.65
C ASP A 119 26.05 -22.26 1.82
N LYS A 120 26.75 -21.17 1.59
CA LYS A 120 28.18 -21.09 1.34
C LYS A 120 28.84 -20.77 2.67
N THR A 121 29.84 -21.58 3.00
CA THR A 121 30.91 -21.34 3.99
C THR A 121 31.30 -19.87 4.12
N ASP A 122 31.63 -19.40 5.33
CA ASP A 122 33.04 -19.25 5.79
C ASP A 122 33.17 -18.35 7.05
N LYS A 123 33.92 -18.88 8.04
CA LYS A 123 34.79 -18.24 9.06
C LYS A 123 34.24 -17.20 10.06
N THR A 124 34.26 -17.51 11.37
CA THR A 124 35.39 -17.37 12.34
C THR A 124 35.67 -15.92 12.72
N ASP A 125 35.35 -15.51 13.95
CA ASP A 125 36.37 -15.13 14.94
C ASP A 125 35.81 -15.03 16.38
N LYS A 126 36.71 -15.23 17.35
CA LYS A 126 36.49 -15.41 18.80
C LYS A 126 36.44 -14.05 19.53
N PRO A 127 36.07 -14.03 20.84
CA PRO A 127 35.99 -12.79 21.61
C PRO A 127 37.33 -12.44 22.30
N LYS A 128 37.59 -11.13 22.52
CA LYS A 128 38.51 -10.69 23.58
C LYS A 128 38.24 -9.25 24.05
N ALA A 129 38.10 -9.11 25.36
CA ALA A 129 38.00 -7.86 26.11
C ALA A 129 39.37 -7.18 26.29
N PRO A 130 39.37 -5.92 26.75
CA PRO A 130 40.25 -5.45 27.81
C PRO A 130 39.53 -5.38 29.16
#